data_AF-A0A439UX26-F1
#
_entry.id   AF-A0A439UX26-F1
#
_cell.length_a   1.000
_cell.length_b   1.000
_cell.length_c   1.000
_cell.angle_alpha   90.00
_cell.angle_beta   90.00
_cell.angle_gamma   90.00
#
_symmetry.space_group_name_H-M   'P 1'
#
loop_
_entity.id
_entity.type
_entity.pdbx_description
1 polymer ?
#
loop_
_entity_poly.entity_id
_entity_poly.type
_entity_poly.pdbx_seq_one_letter_code
_entity_poly.pdbx_strand_id
1 'polypeptide(L)'
;MNDKLVATTIRLERSIFDAIGKMADAAGQEPADYVAGVLTLHAMELLKTENPKAAKRLEAELKLKFEAVALAQKLVSESGFDPSVTLKVFQAIKANEDLNRIYLRAVGDRPGDERGNPIKARINRSLGAAIKTAVRANPQTINGNPVKVQVSNEYIFSYTLLEKAPAAA
;
A
#
# COMPACT_ATOMS: atom_id res chain seq x y z
N MET A 1 -5.34 18.34 13.44
CA MET A 1 -5.62 17.01 14.05
C MET A 1 -4.36 16.16 13.92
N ASN A 2 -4.04 15.36 14.93
CA ASN A 2 -2.86 14.50 14.94
C ASN A 2 -3.15 13.30 14.01
N ASP A 3 -2.51 13.19 12.85
CA ASP A 3 -2.63 12.05 11.92
C ASP A 3 -1.94 10.77 12.48
N LYS A 4 -2.08 10.52 13.78
CA LYS A 4 -1.50 9.35 14.44
C LYS A 4 -2.42 8.16 14.23
N LEU A 5 -1.83 7.03 13.81
CA LEU A 5 -2.53 5.76 13.79
C LEU A 5 -2.95 5.36 15.20
N VAL A 6 -4.17 4.85 15.32
CA VAL A 6 -4.71 4.28 16.56
C VAL A 6 -4.92 2.79 16.31
N ALA A 7 -4.40 1.96 17.21
CA ALA A 7 -4.65 0.53 17.19
C ALA A 7 -5.87 0.20 18.07
N THR A 8 -6.69 -0.73 17.62
CA THR A 8 -7.84 -1.23 18.38
C THR A 8 -7.95 -2.74 18.22
N THR A 9 -8.55 -3.40 19.20
CA THR A 9 -8.82 -4.84 19.18
C THR A 9 -10.30 -5.06 18.90
N ILE A 10 -10.61 -5.82 17.86
CA ILE A 10 -11.98 -6.17 17.48
C ILE A 10 -12.21 -7.65 17.78
N ARG A 11 -13.32 -7.97 18.45
CA ARG A 11 -13.75 -9.35 18.66
C ARG A 11 -14.76 -9.72 17.57
N LEU A 12 -14.49 -10.82 16.87
CA LEU A 12 -15.34 -11.33 15.79
C LEU A 12 -15.59 -12.82 16.03
N GLU A 13 -16.75 -13.29 15.60
CA GLU A 13 -17.00 -14.72 15.44
C GLU A 13 -16.00 -15.33 14.45
N ARG A 14 -15.59 -16.59 14.69
CA ARG A 14 -14.58 -17.26 13.85
C ARG A 14 -15.00 -17.32 12.38
N SER A 15 -16.27 -17.61 12.11
CA SER A 15 -16.82 -17.65 10.75
C SER A 15 -16.71 -16.32 10.01
N ILE A 16 -16.85 -15.19 10.73
CA ILE A 16 -16.69 -13.84 10.16
C ILE A 16 -15.21 -13.56 9.89
N PHE A 17 -14.33 -13.92 10.81
CA PHE A 17 -12.88 -13.79 10.61
C PHE A 17 -12.41 -14.55 9.36
N ASP A 18 -12.85 -15.79 9.19
CA ASP A 18 -12.49 -16.61 8.03
C ASP A 18 -13.05 -16.04 6.72
N ALA A 19 -14.27 -15.50 6.73
CA ALA A 19 -14.86 -14.83 5.58
C ALA A 19 -14.09 -13.56 5.20
N ILE A 20 -13.67 -12.75 6.18
CA ILE A 20 -12.81 -11.58 5.96
C ILE A 20 -11.47 -11.99 5.36
N GLY A 21 -10.86 -13.08 5.82
CA GLY A 21 -9.64 -13.62 5.23
C GLY A 21 -9.78 -13.89 3.74
N LYS A 22 -10.85 -14.58 3.33
CA LYS A 22 -11.12 -14.86 1.90
C LYS A 22 -11.34 -13.58 1.08
N MET A 23 -12.05 -12.60 1.62
CA MET A 23 -12.25 -11.30 0.95
C MET A 23 -10.94 -10.53 0.79
N ALA A 24 -10.09 -10.54 1.82
CA ALA A 24 -8.79 -9.89 1.80
C ALA A 24 -7.86 -10.57 0.78
N ASP A 25 -7.82 -11.90 0.75
CA ASP A 25 -7.06 -12.69 -0.24
C ASP A 25 -7.50 -12.39 -1.66
N ALA A 26 -8.82 -12.34 -1.90
CA ALA A 26 -9.38 -11.99 -3.21
C ALA A 26 -9.02 -10.56 -3.63
N ALA A 27 -8.89 -9.65 -2.67
CA ALA A 27 -8.44 -8.28 -2.89
C ALA A 27 -6.89 -8.13 -2.96
N GLY A 28 -6.13 -9.22 -2.73
CA GLY A 28 -4.67 -9.17 -2.65
C GLY A 28 -4.13 -8.38 -1.47
N GLN A 29 -4.85 -8.37 -0.34
CA GLN A 29 -4.54 -7.57 0.85
C GLN A 29 -4.40 -8.46 2.10
N GLU A 30 -3.63 -7.98 3.08
CA GLU A 30 -3.63 -8.56 4.43
C GLU A 30 -5.00 -8.31 5.11
N PRO A 31 -5.52 -9.26 5.92
CA PRO A 31 -6.83 -9.11 6.56
C PRO A 31 -7.02 -7.83 7.39
N ALA A 32 -6.01 -7.44 8.18
CA ALA A 32 -6.08 -6.25 9.01
C ALA A 32 -6.18 -4.96 8.16
N ASP A 33 -5.44 -4.93 7.05
CA ASP A 33 -5.43 -3.84 6.09
C ASP A 33 -6.77 -3.72 5.34
N TYR A 34 -7.34 -4.86 4.96
CA TYR A 34 -8.66 -4.93 4.34
C TYR A 34 -9.74 -4.39 5.29
N VAL A 35 -9.75 -4.85 6.56
CA VAL A 35 -10.69 -4.38 7.58
C VAL A 35 -10.54 -2.87 7.82
N ALA A 36 -9.31 -2.37 7.93
CA ALA A 36 -9.06 -0.94 8.08
C ALA A 36 -9.64 -0.13 6.89
N GLY A 37 -9.52 -0.65 5.67
CA GLY A 37 -10.13 -0.07 4.48
C GLY A 37 -11.66 -0.05 4.54
N VAL A 38 -12.29 -1.16 4.92
CA VAL A 38 -13.75 -1.26 5.09
C VAL A 38 -14.26 -0.26 6.14
N LEU A 39 -13.61 -0.18 7.30
CA LEU A 39 -14.00 0.77 8.36
C LEU A 39 -13.81 2.22 7.91
N THR A 40 -12.73 2.50 7.17
CA THR A 40 -12.47 3.84 6.62
C THR A 40 -13.56 4.24 5.64
N LEU A 41 -13.97 3.34 4.74
CA LEU A 41 -15.06 3.59 3.79
C LEU A 41 -16.40 3.76 4.51
N HIS A 42 -16.68 2.94 5.53
CA HIS A 42 -17.92 3.02 6.31
C HIS A 42 -18.07 4.37 7.04
N ALA A 43 -16.96 4.92 7.55
CA ALA A 43 -16.94 6.20 8.24
C ALA A 43 -16.82 7.42 7.29
N MET A 44 -16.66 7.20 5.98
CA MET A 44 -16.23 8.26 5.06
C MET A 44 -17.26 9.38 4.91
N GLU A 45 -18.55 9.07 4.85
CA GLU A 45 -19.60 10.08 4.69
C GLU A 45 -19.67 11.05 5.88
N LEU A 46 -19.51 10.51 7.10
CA LEU A 46 -19.40 11.34 8.30
C LEU A 46 -18.13 12.20 8.24
N LEU A 47 -17.00 11.59 7.88
CA LEU A 47 -15.72 12.27 7.82
C LEU A 47 -15.69 13.38 6.74
N LYS A 48 -16.40 13.22 5.62
CA LYS A 48 -16.56 14.27 4.60
C LYS A 48 -17.19 15.53 5.16
N THR A 49 -18.08 15.39 6.14
CA THR A 49 -18.77 16.50 6.80
C THR A 49 -17.92 17.09 7.92
N GLU A 50 -17.37 16.26 8.80
CA GLU A 50 -16.63 16.71 9.98
C GLU A 50 -15.20 17.17 9.66
N ASN A 51 -14.54 16.50 8.71
CA ASN A 51 -13.17 16.79 8.31
C ASN A 51 -12.94 16.49 6.81
N PRO A 52 -13.46 17.35 5.91
CA PRO A 52 -13.38 17.14 4.46
C PRO A 52 -11.94 16.97 3.94
N LYS A 53 -10.96 17.62 4.58
CA LYS A 53 -9.55 17.52 4.19
C LYS A 53 -8.99 16.12 4.48
N ALA A 54 -9.28 15.56 5.66
CA ALA A 54 -8.88 14.20 6.01
C ALA A 54 -9.60 13.18 5.12
N ALA A 55 -10.90 13.37 4.85
CA ALA A 55 -11.68 12.51 3.96
C ALA A 55 -11.02 12.42 2.58
N LYS A 56 -10.77 13.56 1.91
CA LYS A 56 -10.11 13.59 0.58
C LYS A 56 -8.75 12.88 0.57
N ARG A 57 -7.96 13.04 1.64
CA ARG A 57 -6.65 12.38 1.76
C ARG A 57 -6.79 10.87 1.90
N LEU A 58 -7.70 10.40 2.76
CA LEU A 58 -7.91 8.97 3.02
C LEU A 58 -8.56 8.27 1.82
N GLU A 59 -9.48 8.93 1.11
CA GLU A 59 -10.01 8.43 -0.17
C GLU A 59 -8.90 8.26 -1.21
N ALA A 60 -8.01 9.25 -1.32
CA ALA A 60 -6.86 9.16 -2.21
C ALA A 60 -5.90 8.03 -1.81
N GLU A 61 -5.62 7.85 -0.52
CA GLU A 61 -4.79 6.75 -0.01
C GLU A 61 -5.39 5.38 -0.30
N LEU A 62 -6.69 5.20 -0.07
CA LEU A 62 -7.39 3.96 -0.39
C LEU A 62 -7.33 3.66 -1.89
N LYS A 63 -7.70 4.64 -2.72
CA LYS A 63 -7.67 4.50 -4.18
C LYS A 63 -6.26 4.14 -4.66
N LEU A 64 -5.25 4.85 -4.18
CA LEU A 64 -3.85 4.60 -4.51
C LEU A 64 -3.41 3.18 -4.17
N LYS A 65 -3.85 2.64 -3.03
CA LYS A 65 -3.52 1.27 -2.63
C LYS A 65 -4.12 0.24 -3.58
N PHE A 66 -5.39 0.40 -3.98
CA PHE A 66 -6.02 -0.47 -4.98
C PHE A 66 -5.30 -0.41 -6.32
N GLU A 67 -4.98 0.78 -6.80
CA GLU A 67 -4.25 0.97 -8.07
C GLU A 67 -2.84 0.37 -8.01
N ALA A 68 -2.14 0.51 -6.89
CA ALA A 68 -0.81 -0.06 -6.70
C ALA A 68 -0.83 -1.60 -6.73
N VAL A 69 -1.85 -2.23 -6.13
CA VAL A 69 -2.06 -3.69 -6.18
C VAL A 69 -2.31 -4.14 -7.62
N ALA A 70 -3.22 -3.47 -8.34
CA ALA A 70 -3.53 -3.79 -9.72
C ALA A 70 -2.32 -3.63 -10.65
N LEU A 71 -1.55 -2.53 -10.49
CA LEU A 71 -0.31 -2.30 -11.23
C LEU A 71 0.74 -3.38 -10.96
N ALA A 72 0.91 -3.78 -9.70
CA ALA A 72 1.86 -4.82 -9.34
C ALA A 72 1.52 -6.15 -10.01
N GLN A 73 0.26 -6.56 -9.95
CA GLN A 73 -0.23 -7.78 -10.60
C GLN A 73 -0.07 -7.71 -12.12
N LYS A 74 -0.43 -6.58 -12.73
CA LYS A 74 -0.29 -6.35 -14.18
C LYS A 74 1.17 -6.45 -14.63
N LEU A 75 2.09 -5.79 -13.94
CA LEU A 75 3.52 -5.82 -14.26
C LEU A 75 4.07 -7.25 -14.21
N VAL A 76 3.68 -8.02 -13.20
CA VAL A 76 4.10 -9.43 -13.06
C VAL A 76 3.46 -10.31 -14.13
N SER A 77 2.20 -10.08 -14.51
CA SER A 77 1.54 -10.86 -15.57
C SER A 77 2.12 -10.59 -16.96
N GLU A 78 2.51 -9.35 -17.25
CA GLU A 78 2.98 -8.95 -18.58
C GLU A 78 4.46 -9.27 -18.80
N SER A 79 5.30 -9.04 -17.78
CA SER A 79 6.77 -9.13 -17.92
C SER A 79 7.40 -10.25 -17.09
N GLY A 80 6.60 -11.00 -16.33
CA GLY A 80 7.09 -11.92 -15.32
C GLY A 80 7.48 -11.20 -14.02
N PHE A 81 7.80 -12.00 -13.01
CA PHE A 81 8.22 -11.49 -11.71
C PHE A 81 9.59 -10.80 -11.80
N ASP A 82 9.69 -9.60 -11.23
CA ASP A 82 10.93 -8.83 -11.11
C ASP A 82 11.20 -8.49 -9.63
N PRO A 83 12.40 -8.76 -9.09
CA PRO A 83 12.75 -8.41 -7.72
C PRO A 83 12.55 -6.93 -7.34
N SER A 84 12.57 -6.04 -8.33
CA SER A 84 12.37 -4.61 -8.22
C SER A 84 10.94 -4.16 -8.55
N VAL A 85 9.95 -5.06 -8.55
CA VAL A 85 8.53 -4.72 -8.84
C VAL A 85 8.02 -3.55 -7.99
N THR A 86 8.43 -3.44 -6.73
CA THR A 86 8.08 -2.29 -5.87
C THR A 86 8.49 -0.97 -6.50
N LEU A 87 9.75 -0.86 -6.96
CA LEU A 87 10.23 0.36 -7.62
C LEU A 87 9.45 0.64 -8.90
N LYS A 88 9.23 -0.39 -9.74
CA LYS A 88 8.50 -0.25 -11.00
C LYS A 88 7.07 0.25 -10.80
N VAL A 89 6.38 -0.18 -9.75
CA VAL A 89 5.05 0.34 -9.40
C VAL A 89 5.11 1.82 -9.04
N PHE A 90 6.07 2.24 -8.21
CA PHE A 90 6.22 3.67 -7.89
C PHE A 90 6.57 4.52 -9.11
N GLN A 91 7.40 4.00 -10.02
CA GLN A 91 7.72 4.66 -11.28
C GLN A 91 6.48 4.78 -12.18
N ALA A 92 5.66 3.72 -12.26
CA ALA A 92 4.39 3.75 -13.00
C ALA A 92 3.40 4.76 -12.40
N ILE A 93 3.28 4.83 -11.07
CA ILE A 93 2.47 5.83 -10.36
C ILE A 93 2.96 7.25 -10.69
N LYS A 94 4.28 7.48 -10.68
CA LYS A 94 4.87 8.79 -10.96
C LYS A 94 4.70 9.21 -12.43
N ALA A 95 4.79 8.27 -13.36
CA ALA A 95 4.68 8.53 -14.81
C ALA A 95 3.23 8.74 -15.28
N ASN A 96 2.24 8.21 -14.56
CA ASN A 96 0.83 8.39 -14.87
C ASN A 96 0.28 9.64 -14.15
N GLU A 97 -0.22 10.62 -14.91
CA GLU A 97 -0.67 11.91 -14.36
C GLU A 97 -1.79 11.78 -13.31
N ASP A 98 -2.76 10.89 -13.54
CA ASP A 98 -3.88 10.67 -12.62
C ASP A 98 -3.41 10.02 -11.32
N LEU A 99 -2.62 8.96 -11.42
CA LEU A 99 -2.07 8.27 -10.25
C LEU A 99 -1.10 9.16 -9.48
N ASN A 100 -0.31 9.97 -10.19
CA ASN A 100 0.56 10.95 -9.58
C ASN A 100 -0.24 11.95 -8.73
N ARG A 101 -1.32 12.51 -9.29
CA ARG A 101 -2.20 13.44 -8.56
C ARG A 101 -2.84 12.78 -7.34
N ILE A 102 -3.28 11.52 -7.46
CA ILE A 102 -3.81 10.74 -6.33
C ILE A 102 -2.73 10.53 -5.26
N TYR A 103 -1.51 10.18 -5.67
CA TYR A 103 -0.38 10.01 -4.76
C TYR A 103 -0.07 11.29 -3.99
N LEU A 104 0.06 12.43 -4.69
CA LEU A 104 0.35 13.73 -4.07
C LEU A 104 -0.76 14.12 -3.07
N ARG A 105 -2.02 13.87 -3.42
CA ARG A 105 -3.17 14.08 -2.51
C ARG A 105 -3.06 13.21 -1.26
N ALA A 106 -2.75 11.92 -1.43
CA ALA A 106 -2.64 10.97 -0.33
C ALA A 106 -1.53 11.36 0.66
N VAL A 107 -0.39 11.86 0.16
CA VAL A 107 0.73 12.32 1.01
C VAL A 107 0.55 13.74 1.57
N GLY A 108 -0.62 14.34 1.39
CA GLY A 108 -1.00 15.62 1.98
C GLY A 108 -0.71 16.85 1.10
N ASP A 109 -0.80 16.70 -0.21
CA ASP A 109 -0.56 17.75 -1.22
C ASP A 109 0.85 18.35 -1.15
N ARG A 110 1.83 17.50 -0.84
CA ARG A 110 3.25 17.85 -0.75
C ARG A 110 4.05 17.24 -1.90
N PRO A 111 5.21 17.80 -2.28
CA PRO A 111 6.09 17.20 -3.27
C PRO A 111 6.41 15.73 -2.94
N GLY A 112 6.22 14.84 -3.91
CA GLY A 112 6.36 13.40 -3.68
C GLY A 112 7.78 12.96 -3.35
N ASP A 113 8.78 13.75 -3.72
CA ASP A 113 10.21 13.57 -3.47
C ASP A 113 10.70 14.28 -2.19
N GLU A 114 9.83 14.99 -1.46
CA GLU A 114 10.18 15.69 -0.21
C GLU A 114 10.65 14.69 0.88
N ARG A 115 11.83 14.93 1.48
CA ARG A 115 12.31 14.14 2.63
C ARG A 115 11.65 14.61 3.93
N GLY A 116 11.50 13.70 4.89
CA GLY A 116 10.99 14.05 6.22
C GLY A 116 9.46 14.15 6.34
N ASN A 117 8.68 13.89 5.29
CA ASN A 117 7.22 13.80 5.38
C ASN A 117 6.80 12.46 6.05
N PRO A 118 6.27 12.47 7.29
CA PRO A 118 5.90 11.25 8.00
C PRO A 118 4.68 10.55 7.38
N ILE A 119 3.76 11.29 6.76
CA ILE A 119 2.59 10.74 6.07
C ILE A 119 3.06 9.95 4.85
N LYS A 120 3.96 10.53 4.04
CA LYS A 120 4.59 9.83 2.92
C LYS A 120 5.28 8.55 3.36
N ALA A 121 6.10 8.62 4.42
CA ALA A 121 6.80 7.44 4.92
C ALA A 121 5.84 6.32 5.38
N ARG A 122 4.68 6.66 5.93
CA ARG A 122 3.62 5.70 6.28
C ARG A 122 2.98 5.10 5.02
N ILE A 123 2.54 5.94 4.09
CA ILE A 123 1.87 5.51 2.85
C ILE A 123 2.80 4.62 2.04
N ASN A 124 4.05 5.02 1.84
CA ASN A 124 5.00 4.23 1.05
C ASN A 124 5.29 2.86 1.65
N ARG A 125 5.32 2.75 2.98
CA ARG A 125 5.42 1.45 3.66
C ARG A 125 4.17 0.59 3.44
N SER A 126 2.98 1.19 3.53
CA SER A 126 1.72 0.49 3.27
C SER A 126 1.64 0.01 1.82
N LEU A 127 2.01 0.85 0.85
CA LEU A 127 2.06 0.47 -0.57
C LEU A 127 3.08 -0.65 -0.80
N GLY A 128 4.29 -0.56 -0.23
CA GLY A 128 5.29 -1.63 -0.36
C GLY A 128 4.81 -2.96 0.20
N ALA A 129 4.09 -2.96 1.34
CA ALA A 129 3.48 -4.16 1.88
C ALA A 129 2.37 -4.70 0.97
N ALA A 130 1.47 -3.84 0.49
CA ALA A 130 0.39 -4.21 -0.41
C ALA A 130 0.90 -4.81 -1.74
N ILE A 131 1.92 -4.17 -2.34
CA ILE A 131 2.57 -4.67 -3.57
C ILE A 131 3.14 -6.07 -3.34
N LYS A 132 3.90 -6.26 -2.25
CA LYS A 132 4.49 -7.56 -1.90
C LYS A 132 3.42 -8.66 -1.75
N THR A 133 2.35 -8.39 -1.01
CA THR A 133 1.24 -9.34 -0.83
C THR A 133 0.53 -9.62 -2.17
N ALA A 134 0.28 -8.59 -2.98
CA ALA A 134 -0.37 -8.71 -4.29
C ALA A 134 0.38 -9.63 -5.26
N VAL A 135 1.72 -9.61 -5.23
CA VAL A 135 2.57 -10.46 -6.09
C VAL A 135 3.01 -11.77 -5.42
N ARG A 136 2.48 -12.07 -4.22
CA ARG A 136 2.80 -13.28 -3.44
C ARG A 136 4.31 -13.50 -3.30
N ALA A 137 5.02 -12.44 -2.90
CA ALA A 137 6.47 -12.45 -2.79
C ALA A 137 6.96 -12.33 -1.35
N ASN A 138 8.18 -12.76 -1.11
CA ASN A 138 8.89 -12.57 0.14
C ASN A 138 9.99 -11.52 -0.02
N PRO A 139 10.41 -10.84 1.06
CA PRO A 139 11.61 -10.02 1.02
C PRO A 139 12.83 -10.91 0.79
N GLN A 140 13.68 -10.56 -0.16
CA GLN A 140 14.99 -11.20 -0.30
C GLN A 140 15.82 -10.87 0.94
N THR A 141 16.50 -11.87 1.50
CA THR A 141 17.35 -11.70 2.68
C THR A 141 18.76 -12.23 2.48
N ILE A 142 19.74 -11.59 3.13
CA ILE A 142 21.12 -12.06 3.26
C ILE A 142 21.43 -12.08 4.76
N ASN A 143 21.78 -13.24 5.30
CA ASN A 143 22.02 -13.44 6.73
C ASN A 143 20.86 -12.95 7.60
N GLY A 144 19.62 -13.18 7.16
CA GLY A 144 18.40 -12.75 7.86
C GLY A 144 18.06 -11.26 7.72
N ASN A 145 18.90 -10.46 7.04
CA ASN A 145 18.63 -9.04 6.83
C ASN A 145 18.02 -8.77 5.44
N PRO A 146 16.95 -7.96 5.34
CA PRO A 146 16.36 -7.62 4.04
C PRO A 146 17.35 -6.88 3.13
N VAL A 147 17.42 -7.30 1.87
CA VAL A 147 18.28 -6.64 0.86
C VAL A 147 17.61 -5.35 0.41
N LYS A 148 18.20 -4.20 0.76
CA LYS A 148 17.68 -2.87 0.42
C LYS A 148 18.49 -2.22 -0.69
N VAL A 149 17.80 -1.63 -1.66
CA VAL A 149 18.38 -0.82 -2.73
C VAL A 149 18.02 0.64 -2.50
N GLN A 150 19.02 1.53 -2.58
CA GLN A 150 18.80 2.98 -2.53
C GLN A 150 18.52 3.51 -3.93
N VAL A 151 17.61 4.48 -4.02
CA VAL A 151 17.25 5.14 -5.28
C VAL A 151 17.19 6.65 -5.09
N SER A 152 17.38 7.39 -6.19
CA SER A 152 17.32 8.85 -6.23
C SER A 152 16.29 9.30 -7.25
N ASN A 153 15.76 10.51 -7.06
CA ASN A 153 14.71 11.10 -7.91
C ASN A 153 13.41 10.28 -7.97
N GLU A 154 13.12 9.49 -6.93
CA GLU A 154 11.90 8.67 -6.82
C GLU A 154 11.07 9.06 -5.59
N TYR A 155 9.80 8.63 -5.57
CA TYR A 155 8.88 8.85 -4.43
C TYR A 155 9.26 8.07 -3.18
N ILE A 156 9.94 6.95 -3.38
CA ILE A 156 10.64 6.19 -2.35
C ILE A 156 12.14 6.47 -2.45
N PHE A 157 12.85 6.45 -1.33
CA PHE A 157 14.31 6.60 -1.32
C PHE A 157 15.05 5.27 -1.24
N SER A 158 14.35 4.23 -0.83
CA SER A 158 14.83 2.86 -0.87
C SER A 158 13.65 1.89 -0.96
N TYR A 159 13.95 0.69 -1.42
CA TYR A 159 13.01 -0.44 -1.41
C TYR A 159 13.76 -1.72 -1.10
N THR A 160 13.01 -2.72 -0.67
CA THR A 160 13.53 -4.07 -0.43
C THR A 160 13.34 -4.90 -1.69
N LEU A 161 14.37 -5.63 -2.11
CA LEU A 161 14.25 -6.61 -3.20
C LEU A 161 13.30 -7.73 -2.77
N LEU A 162 12.50 -8.20 -3.71
CA LEU A 162 11.57 -9.30 -3.49
C LEU A 162 12.05 -10.56 -4.19
N GLU A 163 11.66 -11.71 -3.65
CA GLU A 163 11.81 -13.02 -4.27
C GLU A 163 10.45 -13.72 -4.31
N LYS A 164 10.23 -14.60 -5.30
CA LYS A 164 8.97 -15.37 -5.36
C LYS A 164 8.82 -16.16 -4.06
N ALA A 165 7.63 -16.15 -3.48
CA ALA A 165 7.34 -17.09 -2.41
C ALA A 165 7.53 -18.52 -2.95
N PRO A 166 8.09 -19.44 -2.15
CA PRO A 166 8.10 -20.85 -2.52
C PRO A 166 6.66 -21.27 -2.81
N ALA A 167 6.48 -22.08 -3.86
CA ALA A 167 5.18 -22.67 -4.14
C ALA A 167 4.72 -23.40 -2.86
N ALA A 168 3.53 -23.08 -2.36
CA ALA A 168 2.95 -23.81 -1.24
C ALA A 168 2.88 -25.29 -1.65
N ALA A 169 3.58 -26.14 -0.88
CA ALA A 169 3.58 -27.59 -1.06
C ALA A 169 2.21 -28.19 -0.72
#